data_AF-A0A2A8D3X6-F1
#
_entry.id   AF-A0A2A8D3X6-F1
#
_cell.length_a   1.000
_cell.length_b   1.000
_cell.length_c   1.000
_cell.angle_alpha   90.00
_cell.angle_beta   90.00
_cell.angle_gamma   90.00
#
_symmetry.space_group_name_H-M   'P 1'
#
loop_
_entity.id
_entity.type
_entity.pdbx_description
1 polymer ?
#
loop_
_entity_poly.entity_id
_entity_poly.type
_entity_poly.pdbx_seq_one_letter_code
_entity_poly.pdbx_strand_id
1 'polypeptide(L)'
;MRIRMADEVNVSTAILQPATAPFDIDRVLRDAVVHNKPGYLMLPADVASAEIDPPTGPLEVKLAISTDAAKTAFKKAATEFLRGKKTSVLVDYMTARLQATDNLQRLIDTTDFPYCTLMGAKALIDENNKQFAGLYLGTLTADETRTVIEDAEAIILSAVAFTDTNTVGFSHKVDMHKAINLGAESATIGRETFAPLALGDALDILTEVAVEAGARPWTSPRLLATLSSPLHPTML
;
A
#
# COMPACT_ATOMS: atom_id res chain seq x y z
N MET A 1 -19.98 25.40 -14.58
CA MET A 1 -20.48 24.58 -13.44
C MET A 1 -19.91 23.16 -13.45
N ARG A 2 -19.80 22.47 -14.60
CA ARG A 2 -19.38 21.05 -14.66
C ARG A 2 -17.93 20.78 -14.21
N ILE A 3 -16.95 21.62 -14.56
CA ILE A 3 -15.54 21.33 -14.20
C ILE A 3 -15.25 21.44 -12.69
N ARG A 4 -15.87 22.39 -11.98
CA ARG A 4 -15.67 22.54 -10.53
C ARG A 4 -16.13 21.30 -9.75
N MET A 5 -17.15 20.60 -10.23
CA MET A 5 -17.57 19.33 -9.63
C MET A 5 -16.59 18.19 -9.95
N ALA A 6 -15.95 18.23 -11.13
CA ALA A 6 -14.93 17.25 -11.50
C ALA A 6 -13.65 17.43 -10.67
N ASP A 7 -13.27 18.66 -10.32
CA ASP A 7 -12.09 18.95 -9.50
C ASP A 7 -12.11 18.27 -8.13
N GLU A 8 -13.30 18.05 -7.55
CA GLU A 8 -13.46 17.40 -6.24
C GLU A 8 -13.10 15.91 -6.23
N VAL A 9 -13.08 15.26 -7.40
CA VAL A 9 -12.91 13.79 -7.53
C VAL A 9 -11.82 13.38 -8.50
N ASN A 10 -11.10 14.33 -9.11
CA ASN A 10 -10.01 14.07 -10.05
C ASN A 10 -8.71 14.70 -9.53
N VAL A 11 -7.58 14.05 -9.79
CA VAL A 11 -6.27 14.63 -9.42
C VAL A 11 -5.88 15.81 -10.30
N SER A 12 -6.40 15.84 -11.53
CA SER A 12 -6.06 16.83 -12.53
C SER A 12 -7.22 17.00 -13.50
N THR A 13 -7.53 18.25 -13.84
CA THR A 13 -8.60 18.57 -14.78
C THR A 13 -8.14 19.61 -15.81
N ALA A 14 -8.81 19.65 -16.97
CA ALA A 14 -8.63 20.71 -17.95
C ALA A 14 -9.88 20.96 -18.80
N ILE A 15 -10.07 22.21 -19.23
CA ILE A 15 -10.92 22.55 -20.39
C ILE A 15 -9.99 22.78 -21.57
N LEU A 16 -10.09 21.94 -22.59
CA LEU A 16 -9.19 22.01 -23.72
C LEU A 16 -9.45 23.27 -24.56
N GLN A 17 -8.37 23.98 -24.87
CA GLN A 17 -8.35 25.10 -25.81
C GLN A 17 -7.36 24.77 -26.94
N PRO A 18 -7.58 25.22 -28.19
CA PRO A 18 -6.70 24.86 -29.30
C PRO A 18 -5.22 25.19 -29.04
N ALA A 19 -4.97 26.33 -28.38
CA ALA A 19 -3.61 26.80 -28.07
C ALA A 19 -2.89 26.00 -26.97
N THR A 20 -3.62 25.30 -26.09
CA THR A 20 -3.03 24.61 -24.92
C THR A 20 -3.31 23.11 -24.90
N ALA A 21 -4.15 22.60 -25.81
CA ALA A 21 -4.67 21.24 -25.78
C ALA A 21 -3.57 20.16 -25.65
N PRO A 22 -2.46 20.19 -26.41
CA PRO A 22 -1.41 19.19 -26.27
C PRO A 22 -0.83 19.15 -24.84
N PHE A 23 -0.53 20.32 -24.27
CA PHE A 23 0.03 20.44 -22.92
C PHE A 23 -0.96 19.97 -21.85
N ASP A 24 -2.23 20.38 -21.95
CA ASP A 24 -3.25 20.03 -20.96
C ASP A 24 -3.59 18.54 -20.98
N ILE A 25 -3.64 17.91 -22.15
CA ILE A 25 -3.82 16.47 -22.30
C ILE A 25 -2.65 15.73 -21.61
N ASP A 26 -1.42 16.09 -21.96
CA ASP A 26 -0.22 15.45 -21.42
C ASP A 26 -0.12 15.59 -19.90
N ARG A 27 -0.42 16.78 -19.37
CA ARG A 27 -0.43 17.03 -17.92
C ARG A 27 -1.48 16.16 -17.21
N VAL A 28 -2.73 16.17 -17.68
CA VAL A 28 -3.81 15.40 -17.03
C VAL A 28 -3.55 13.90 -17.10
N LEU A 29 -3.05 13.38 -18.23
CA LEU A 29 -2.67 11.98 -18.35
C LEU A 29 -1.50 11.61 -17.44
N ARG A 30 -0.47 12.47 -17.37
CA ARG A 30 0.69 12.26 -16.50
C ARG A 30 0.28 12.23 -15.04
N ASP A 31 -0.48 13.22 -14.59
CA ASP A 31 -0.95 13.29 -13.20
C ASP A 31 -1.81 12.07 -12.83
N ALA A 32 -2.70 11.64 -13.74
CA ALA A 32 -3.54 10.47 -13.52
C ALA A 32 -2.72 9.18 -13.34
N VAL A 33 -1.68 9.00 -14.17
CA VAL A 33 -0.78 7.84 -14.08
C VAL A 33 0.09 7.92 -12.83
N VAL A 34 0.73 9.06 -12.56
CA VAL A 34 1.64 9.23 -11.42
C VAL A 34 0.92 8.99 -10.09
N HIS A 35 -0.28 9.57 -9.93
CA HIS A 35 -1.01 9.54 -8.67
C HIS A 35 -2.00 8.36 -8.56
N ASN A 36 -2.13 7.53 -9.60
CA ASN A 36 -3.09 6.42 -9.67
C ASN A 36 -4.56 6.85 -9.43
N LYS A 37 -4.89 8.08 -9.83
CA LYS A 37 -6.16 8.78 -9.61
C LYS A 37 -6.77 9.20 -10.95
N PRO A 38 -8.09 9.37 -11.05
CA PRO A 38 -8.71 9.77 -12.31
C PRO A 38 -8.34 11.21 -12.69
N GLY A 39 -8.26 11.47 -13.99
CA GLY A 39 -8.11 12.79 -14.58
C GLY A 39 -9.32 13.12 -15.45
N TYR A 40 -9.65 14.41 -15.59
CA TYR A 40 -10.83 14.87 -16.34
C TYR A 40 -10.46 15.85 -17.44
N LEU A 41 -10.88 15.56 -18.68
CA LEU A 41 -10.73 16.46 -19.82
C LEU A 41 -12.11 16.84 -20.35
N MET A 42 -12.42 18.14 -20.36
CA MET A 42 -13.55 18.66 -21.11
C MET A 42 -13.07 19.06 -22.51
N LEU A 43 -13.54 18.35 -23.53
CA LEU A 43 -13.25 18.63 -24.94
C LEU A 43 -14.45 19.37 -25.58
N PRO A 44 -14.36 20.69 -25.84
CA PRO A 44 -15.37 21.40 -26.62
C PRO A 44 -15.43 20.87 -28.06
N ALA A 45 -16.63 20.83 -28.65
CA ALA A 45 -16.83 20.25 -29.97
C ALA A 45 -16.11 21.02 -31.09
N ASP A 46 -15.98 22.34 -30.95
CA ASP A 46 -15.26 23.23 -31.85
C ASP A 46 -13.73 23.10 -31.73
N VAL A 47 -13.24 22.57 -30.61
CA VAL A 47 -11.80 22.34 -30.37
C VAL A 47 -11.37 20.96 -30.87
N ALA A 48 -12.28 19.99 -30.96
CA ALA A 48 -11.96 18.61 -31.33
C ALA A 48 -11.35 18.45 -32.73
N SER A 49 -11.67 19.36 -33.66
CA SER A 49 -11.13 19.38 -35.02
C SER A 49 -10.00 20.40 -35.22
N ALA A 50 -9.50 21.02 -34.15
CA ALA A 50 -8.40 21.97 -34.26
C ALA A 50 -7.13 21.25 -34.71
N GLU A 51 -6.43 21.83 -35.69
CA GLU A 51 -5.13 21.33 -36.12
C GLU A 51 -4.08 21.59 -35.03
N ILE A 52 -3.35 20.55 -34.66
CA ILE A 52 -2.22 20.60 -33.72
C ILE A 52 -1.06 19.81 -34.31
N ASP A 53 0.15 20.13 -33.88
CA ASP A 53 1.33 19.34 -34.24
C ASP A 53 1.23 17.92 -33.63
N PRO A 54 1.61 16.88 -34.37
CA PRO A 54 1.61 15.52 -33.86
C PRO A 54 2.62 15.34 -32.71
N PRO A 55 2.33 14.48 -31.71
CA PRO A 55 3.30 14.15 -30.68
C PRO A 55 4.59 13.58 -31.27
N THR A 56 5.74 14.05 -30.79
CA THR A 56 7.06 13.62 -31.26
C THR A 56 7.52 12.29 -30.67
N GLY A 57 6.83 11.78 -29.66
CA GLY A 57 7.11 10.52 -29.00
C GLY A 57 6.05 10.15 -27.95
N PRO A 58 6.24 9.02 -27.24
CA PRO A 58 5.39 8.63 -26.12
C PRO A 58 5.40 9.68 -25.00
N LEU A 59 4.30 9.78 -24.26
CA LEU A 59 4.22 10.64 -23.08
C LEU A 59 5.26 10.20 -22.05
N GLU A 60 6.21 11.07 -21.74
CA GLU A 60 7.17 10.81 -20.66
C GLU A 60 6.50 10.92 -19.29
N VAL A 61 6.42 9.81 -18.58
CA VAL A 61 5.90 9.76 -17.20
C VAL A 61 7.03 9.37 -16.25
N LYS A 62 7.44 10.30 -15.38
CA LYS A 62 8.40 10.02 -14.30
C LYS A 62 7.64 9.49 -13.10
N LEU A 63 7.67 8.16 -12.92
CA LEU A 63 7.00 7.47 -11.81
C LEU A 63 7.73 7.61 -10.46
N ALA A 64 9.01 8.01 -10.48
CA ALA A 64 9.81 8.19 -9.27
C ALA A 64 9.39 9.47 -8.54
N ILE A 65 8.44 9.35 -7.62
CA ILE A 65 7.96 10.45 -6.77
C ILE A 65 8.80 10.64 -5.50
N SER A 66 9.56 9.63 -5.09
CA SER A 66 10.30 9.64 -3.83
C SER A 66 11.52 10.56 -3.85
N THR A 67 11.75 11.29 -2.77
CA THR A 67 12.99 12.08 -2.59
C THR A 67 14.02 11.33 -1.73
N ASP A 68 15.31 11.55 -2.01
CA ASP A 68 16.40 10.96 -1.22
C ASP A 68 16.33 11.37 0.26
N ALA A 69 15.88 12.60 0.53
CA ALA A 69 15.67 13.10 1.89
C ALA A 69 14.58 12.29 2.62
N ALA A 70 13.42 12.05 1.98
CA ALA A 70 12.35 11.25 2.56
C ALA A 70 12.79 9.79 2.76
N LYS A 71 13.49 9.19 1.79
CA LYS A 71 14.03 7.82 1.89
C LYS A 71 15.01 7.71 3.07
N THR A 72 15.93 8.65 3.21
CA THR A 72 16.94 8.65 4.27
C THR A 72 16.31 8.83 5.65
N ALA A 73 15.37 9.78 5.79
CA ALA A 73 14.66 10.02 7.04
C ALA A 73 13.80 8.80 7.45
N PHE A 74 13.05 8.24 6.51
CA PHE A 74 12.23 7.06 6.75
C PHE A 74 13.08 5.85 7.13
N LYS A 75 14.18 5.59 6.41
CA LYS A 75 15.12 4.50 6.72
C LYS A 75 15.60 4.58 8.17
N LYS A 76 16.08 5.76 8.60
CA LYS A 76 16.55 5.96 9.99
C LYS A 76 15.45 5.69 11.01
N ALA A 77 14.27 6.28 10.83
CA ALA A 77 13.14 6.13 11.75
C ALA A 77 12.63 4.68 11.82
N ALA A 78 12.55 4.01 10.67
CA ALA A 78 12.14 2.61 10.59
C ALA A 78 13.16 1.68 11.27
N THR A 79 14.47 1.93 11.15
CA THR A 79 15.51 1.12 11.81
C THR A 79 15.41 1.22 13.33
N GLU A 80 15.16 2.42 13.85
CA GLU A 80 14.92 2.60 15.28
C GLU A 80 13.62 1.93 15.71
N PHE A 81 12.55 2.13 14.93
CA PHE A 81 11.22 1.61 15.24
C PHE A 81 11.17 0.08 15.29
N LEU A 82 11.82 -0.61 14.36
CA LEU A 82 11.76 -2.08 14.23
C LEU A 82 12.79 -2.82 15.08
N ARG A 83 13.68 -2.11 15.77
CA ARG A 83 14.82 -2.72 16.48
C ARG A 83 14.41 -3.84 17.44
N GLY A 84 14.79 -5.07 17.09
CA GLY A 84 14.52 -6.28 17.88
C GLY A 84 13.05 -6.67 18.02
N LYS A 85 12.12 -5.95 17.37
CA LYS A 85 10.67 -6.18 17.53
C LYS A 85 10.20 -7.37 16.71
N LYS A 86 9.23 -8.08 17.26
CA LYS A 86 8.46 -9.10 16.55
C LYS A 86 7.38 -8.46 15.69
N THR A 87 7.53 -8.60 14.37
CA THR A 87 6.80 -7.81 13.38
C THR A 87 5.86 -8.69 12.55
N SER A 88 4.71 -8.13 12.20
CA SER A 88 3.71 -8.69 11.28
C SER A 88 3.38 -7.70 10.17
N VAL A 89 2.76 -8.18 9.10
CA VAL A 89 2.33 -7.35 7.98
C VAL A 89 0.81 -7.46 7.78
N LEU A 90 0.12 -6.33 7.58
CA LEU A 90 -1.25 -6.28 7.12
C LEU A 90 -1.30 -5.59 5.75
N VAL A 91 -2.02 -6.18 4.81
CA VAL A 91 -2.02 -5.75 3.40
C VAL A 91 -3.44 -5.46 2.92
N ASP A 92 -3.61 -4.41 2.12
CA ASP A 92 -4.89 -4.10 1.44
C ASP A 92 -4.70 -3.81 -0.06
N TYR A 93 -5.81 -3.60 -0.77
CA TYR A 93 -5.91 -3.64 -2.24
C TYR A 93 -5.01 -2.64 -2.99
N MET A 94 -4.65 -1.52 -2.35
CA MET A 94 -3.87 -0.47 -2.99
C MET A 94 -2.43 -0.90 -3.31
N THR A 95 -1.89 -1.93 -2.63
CA THR A 95 -0.55 -2.46 -2.92
C THR A 95 -0.44 -2.99 -4.36
N ALA A 96 -1.48 -3.69 -4.84
CA ALA A 96 -1.56 -4.16 -6.22
C ALA A 96 -1.66 -3.00 -7.21
N ARG A 97 -2.53 -2.04 -6.90
CA ARG A 97 -2.82 -0.88 -7.75
C ARG A 97 -1.58 0.01 -7.93
N LEU A 98 -0.72 0.06 -6.93
CA LEU A 98 0.53 0.81 -6.93
C LEU A 98 1.73 -0.03 -7.43
N GLN A 99 1.47 -1.19 -8.02
CA GLN A 99 2.48 -2.09 -8.59
C GLN A 99 3.57 -2.51 -7.58
N ALA A 100 3.22 -2.60 -6.30
CA ALA A 100 4.17 -2.85 -5.21
C ALA A 100 4.12 -4.30 -4.69
N THR A 101 3.43 -5.21 -5.39
CA THR A 101 3.30 -6.63 -5.01
C THR A 101 4.66 -7.31 -4.90
N ASP A 102 5.56 -7.10 -5.87
CA ASP A 102 6.88 -7.72 -5.86
C ASP A 102 7.76 -7.20 -4.71
N ASN A 103 7.65 -5.90 -4.38
CA ASN A 103 8.35 -5.31 -3.24
C ASN A 103 7.85 -5.93 -1.91
N LEU A 104 6.54 -6.11 -1.80
CA LEU A 104 5.93 -6.76 -0.64
C LEU A 104 6.34 -8.24 -0.54
N GLN A 105 6.37 -8.97 -1.66
CA GLN A 105 6.83 -10.36 -1.70
C GLN A 105 8.28 -10.46 -1.23
N ARG A 106 9.17 -9.58 -1.72
CA ARG A 106 10.57 -9.52 -1.26
C ARG A 106 10.69 -9.28 0.24
N LEU A 107 9.90 -8.36 0.79
CA LEU A 107 9.86 -8.12 2.23
C LEU A 107 9.52 -9.40 3.00
N ILE A 108 8.44 -10.09 2.59
CA ILE A 108 7.97 -11.32 3.25
C ILE A 108 9.02 -12.43 3.13
N ASP A 109 9.56 -12.68 1.94
CA ASP A 109 10.54 -13.74 1.70
C ASP A 109 11.86 -13.51 2.46
N THR A 110 12.27 -12.25 2.62
CA THR A 110 13.52 -11.90 3.30
C THR A 110 13.40 -11.98 4.82
N THR A 111 12.23 -11.62 5.36
CA THR A 111 12.03 -11.44 6.81
C THR A 111 11.29 -12.59 7.47
N ASP A 112 10.70 -13.48 6.67
CA ASP A 112 9.75 -14.50 7.09
C ASP A 112 8.56 -13.95 7.92
N PHE A 113 8.26 -12.63 7.86
CA PHE A 113 7.19 -12.04 8.65
C PHE A 113 5.84 -12.65 8.27
N PRO A 114 5.01 -13.04 9.26
CA PRO A 114 3.66 -13.48 8.97
C PRO A 114 2.85 -12.29 8.45
N TYR A 115 1.94 -12.58 7.51
CA TYR A 115 1.10 -11.55 6.93
C TYR A 115 -0.37 -11.95 6.88
N CYS A 116 -1.23 -10.96 7.06
CA CYS A 116 -2.66 -11.07 6.83
C CYS A 116 -3.08 -10.12 5.71
N THR A 117 -4.22 -10.42 5.09
CA THR A 117 -4.84 -9.54 4.11
C THR A 117 -6.17 -9.01 4.65
N LEU A 118 -6.53 -7.78 4.30
CA LEU A 118 -7.92 -7.34 4.29
C LEU A 118 -8.61 -7.89 3.03
N MET A 119 -9.95 -7.85 2.99
CA MET A 119 -10.72 -8.37 1.86
C MET A 119 -10.28 -7.84 0.49
N GLY A 120 -9.83 -6.59 0.41
CA GLY A 120 -9.40 -5.97 -0.83
C GLY A 120 -8.10 -6.55 -1.41
N ALA A 121 -7.25 -7.15 -0.57
CA ALA A 121 -5.99 -7.78 -0.98
C ALA A 121 -6.08 -9.31 -1.09
N LYS A 122 -7.29 -9.89 -1.10
CA LYS A 122 -7.45 -11.34 -1.27
C LYS A 122 -6.81 -11.80 -2.58
N ALA A 123 -6.03 -12.88 -2.52
CA ALA A 123 -5.24 -13.42 -3.64
C ALA A 123 -4.16 -12.48 -4.22
N LEU A 124 -3.76 -11.41 -3.52
CA LEU A 124 -2.66 -10.55 -3.94
C LEU A 124 -1.30 -11.26 -3.87
N ILE A 125 -1.14 -12.11 -2.85
CA ILE A 125 0.01 -12.97 -2.62
C ILE A 125 -0.48 -14.41 -2.53
N ASP A 126 0.36 -15.37 -2.89
CA ASP A 126 0.05 -16.80 -2.76
C ASP A 126 -0.30 -17.15 -1.31
N GLU A 127 -1.53 -17.58 -1.10
CA GLU A 127 -2.07 -17.95 0.22
C GLU A 127 -1.59 -19.33 0.69
N ASN A 128 -0.93 -20.10 -0.20
CA ASN A 128 -0.21 -21.32 0.20
C ASN A 128 1.15 -21.00 0.82
N ASN A 129 1.55 -19.72 0.84
CA ASN A 129 2.77 -19.29 1.50
C ASN A 129 2.67 -19.59 3.01
N LYS A 130 3.72 -20.21 3.57
CA LYS A 130 3.83 -20.56 5.00
C LYS A 130 3.66 -19.35 5.93
N GLN A 131 3.93 -18.13 5.46
CA GLN A 131 3.73 -16.88 6.19
C GLN A 131 2.28 -16.39 6.21
N PHE A 132 1.39 -16.93 5.37
CA PHE A 132 0.02 -16.44 5.31
C PHE A 132 -0.74 -16.84 6.57
N ALA A 133 -1.16 -15.82 7.33
CA ALA A 133 -1.86 -15.98 8.59
C ALA A 133 -3.38 -15.76 8.47
N GLY A 134 -3.91 -15.55 7.26
CA GLY A 134 -5.34 -15.50 6.98
C GLY A 134 -5.90 -14.11 6.68
N LEU A 135 -7.23 -14.04 6.61
CA LEU A 135 -8.01 -12.84 6.33
C LEU A 135 -8.31 -12.08 7.63
N TYR A 136 -7.88 -10.82 7.72
CA TYR A 136 -8.25 -9.90 8.80
C TYR A 136 -9.55 -9.18 8.42
N LEU A 137 -10.53 -9.18 9.33
CA LEU A 137 -11.86 -8.60 9.16
C LEU A 137 -12.46 -8.16 10.52
N GLY A 138 -11.72 -7.34 11.27
CA GLY A 138 -12.15 -6.82 12.57
C GLY A 138 -12.64 -7.92 13.52
N THR A 139 -13.83 -7.78 14.10
CA THR A 139 -14.42 -8.78 15.01
C THR A 139 -14.76 -10.13 14.38
N LEU A 140 -14.85 -10.22 13.04
CA LEU A 140 -15.07 -11.48 12.32
C LEU A 140 -13.76 -12.23 12.02
N THR A 141 -12.61 -11.67 12.38
CA THR A 141 -11.30 -12.33 12.25
C THR A 141 -11.23 -13.54 13.18
N ALA A 142 -10.78 -14.68 12.64
CA ALA A 142 -10.41 -15.86 13.44
C ALA A 142 -9.37 -15.49 14.51
N ASP A 143 -9.44 -16.10 15.69
CA ASP A 143 -8.59 -15.74 16.83
C ASP A 143 -7.10 -15.83 16.48
N GLU A 144 -6.68 -16.89 15.79
CA GLU A 144 -5.29 -17.13 15.43
C GLU A 144 -4.77 -16.00 14.52
N THR A 145 -5.52 -15.64 13.48
CA THR A 145 -5.23 -14.52 12.57
C THR A 145 -5.24 -13.18 13.29
N ARG A 146 -6.18 -12.96 14.22
CA ARG A 146 -6.30 -11.71 14.96
C ARG A 146 -5.07 -11.46 15.82
N THR A 147 -4.58 -12.47 16.53
CA THR A 147 -3.37 -12.36 17.37
C THR A 147 -2.11 -12.10 16.55
N VAL A 148 -2.09 -12.44 15.25
CA VAL A 148 -0.96 -12.10 14.38
C VAL A 148 -0.87 -10.60 14.14
N ILE A 149 -2.00 -9.89 14.11
CA ILE A 149 -2.05 -8.45 13.88
C ILE A 149 -2.14 -7.66 15.18
N GLU A 150 -3.14 -7.91 16.03
CA GLU A 150 -3.45 -7.04 17.17
C GLU A 150 -2.43 -7.17 18.32
N ASP A 151 -1.77 -8.33 18.46
CA ASP A 151 -0.82 -8.57 19.56
C ASP A 151 0.64 -8.31 19.16
N ALA A 152 0.93 -8.07 17.88
CA ALA A 152 2.29 -7.87 17.39
C ALA A 152 2.99 -6.70 18.08
N GLU A 153 4.32 -6.79 18.25
CA GLU A 153 5.12 -5.70 18.81
C GLU A 153 5.29 -4.55 17.81
N ALA A 154 5.29 -4.88 16.51
CA ALA A 154 5.26 -3.94 15.40
C ALA A 154 4.40 -4.49 14.25
N ILE A 155 3.73 -3.59 13.53
CA ILE A 155 2.89 -3.93 12.38
C ILE A 155 3.29 -3.03 11.21
N ILE A 156 3.54 -3.64 10.05
CA ILE A 156 3.68 -2.91 8.79
C ILE A 156 2.32 -2.94 8.08
N LEU A 157 1.71 -1.78 7.89
CA LEU A 157 0.45 -1.63 7.16
C LEU A 157 0.77 -1.23 5.72
N SER A 158 0.66 -2.19 4.80
CA SER A 158 0.91 -1.98 3.36
C SER A 158 -0.39 -1.54 2.68
N ALA A 159 -0.48 -0.24 2.40
CA ALA A 159 -1.57 0.38 1.67
C ALA A 159 -2.96 0.15 2.30
N VAL A 160 -3.00 0.02 3.63
CA VAL A 160 -4.22 -0.26 4.40
C VAL A 160 -5.01 1.02 4.62
N ALA A 161 -6.31 0.97 4.30
CA ALA A 161 -7.28 1.97 4.70
C ALA A 161 -8.38 1.30 5.53
N PHE A 162 -8.43 1.57 6.84
CA PHE A 162 -9.51 1.05 7.67
C PHE A 162 -10.82 1.77 7.34
N THR A 163 -11.77 1.01 6.81
CA THR A 163 -13.13 1.45 6.50
C THR A 163 -14.11 0.70 7.39
N ASP A 164 -15.33 1.23 7.50
CA ASP A 164 -16.42 0.54 8.20
C ASP A 164 -16.64 -0.88 7.65
N THR A 165 -16.51 -1.06 6.34
CA THR A 165 -16.81 -2.34 5.67
C THR A 165 -15.70 -3.37 5.90
N ASN A 166 -14.43 -3.01 5.70
CA ASN A 166 -13.32 -3.96 5.83
C ASN A 166 -12.89 -4.22 7.29
N THR A 167 -13.49 -3.52 8.26
CA THR A 167 -13.27 -3.75 9.70
C THR A 167 -14.54 -4.03 10.49
N VAL A 168 -15.67 -4.23 9.82
CA VAL A 168 -16.97 -4.53 10.46
C VAL A 168 -17.34 -3.46 11.50
N GLY A 169 -17.55 -2.24 11.03
CA GLY A 169 -17.92 -1.10 11.86
C GLY A 169 -16.79 -0.58 12.76
N PHE A 170 -15.55 -0.50 12.24
CA PHE A 170 -14.38 -0.01 12.99
C PHE A 170 -14.05 -0.85 14.24
N SER A 171 -14.31 -2.15 14.17
CA SER A 171 -14.14 -3.05 15.32
C SER A 171 -12.72 -3.57 15.53
N HIS A 172 -11.78 -3.15 14.66
CA HIS A 172 -10.36 -3.49 14.75
C HIS A 172 -9.71 -2.88 16.00
N LYS A 173 -8.73 -3.57 16.59
CA LYS A 173 -7.97 -3.07 17.77
C LYS A 173 -6.49 -2.82 17.46
N VAL A 174 -6.18 -2.51 16.21
CA VAL A 174 -4.82 -2.20 15.77
C VAL A 174 -4.30 -0.96 16.49
N ASP A 175 -3.21 -1.11 17.24
CA ASP A 175 -2.53 0.00 17.90
C ASP A 175 -1.61 0.74 16.92
N MET A 176 -2.03 1.95 16.52
CA MET A 176 -1.27 2.77 15.58
C MET A 176 0.09 3.25 16.12
N HIS A 177 0.33 3.20 17.43
CA HIS A 177 1.66 3.44 18.00
C HIS A 177 2.65 2.31 17.72
N LYS A 178 2.14 1.11 17.39
CA LYS A 178 2.92 -0.05 16.96
C LYS A 178 2.93 -0.20 15.44
N ALA A 179 2.37 0.74 14.68
CA ALA A 179 2.26 0.64 13.24
C ALA A 179 3.28 1.52 12.49
N ILE A 180 3.86 0.96 11.43
CA ILE A 180 4.37 1.71 10.28
C ILE A 180 3.27 1.71 9.23
N ASN A 181 2.71 2.88 8.93
CA ASN A 181 1.65 3.01 7.93
C ASN A 181 2.21 3.46 6.58
N LEU A 182 2.04 2.65 5.54
CA LEU A 182 2.51 2.95 4.19
C LEU A 182 1.32 3.30 3.29
N GLY A 183 1.27 4.55 2.85
CA GLY A 183 0.33 5.03 1.84
C GLY A 183 0.92 5.00 0.43
N ALA A 184 0.19 5.58 -0.52
CA ALA A 184 0.63 5.64 -1.92
C ALA A 184 1.91 6.48 -2.12
N GLU A 185 1.99 7.61 -1.42
CA GLU A 185 3.02 8.64 -1.64
C GLU A 185 3.67 9.12 -0.32
N SER A 186 3.40 8.41 0.78
CA SER A 186 3.94 8.74 2.09
C SER A 186 4.03 7.51 3.00
N ALA A 187 4.97 7.50 3.91
CA ALA A 187 4.98 6.60 5.06
C ALA A 187 4.76 7.39 6.36
N THR A 188 4.20 6.78 7.40
CA THR A 188 4.02 7.39 8.72
C THR A 188 4.41 6.42 9.82
N ILE A 189 5.19 6.89 10.80
CA ILE A 189 5.56 6.16 12.02
C ILE A 189 5.20 7.04 13.21
N GLY A 190 4.24 6.60 14.02
CA GLY A 190 3.70 7.43 15.11
C GLY A 190 3.09 8.74 14.57
N ARG A 191 3.75 9.87 14.83
CA ARG A 191 3.30 11.21 14.38
C ARG A 191 4.15 11.78 13.24
N GLU A 192 5.22 11.09 12.85
CA GLU A 192 6.13 11.55 11.81
C GLU A 192 5.70 11.00 10.46
N THR A 193 5.59 11.88 9.46
CA THR A 193 5.23 11.53 8.08
C THR A 193 6.40 11.83 7.15
N PHE A 194 6.73 10.85 6.32
CA PHE A 194 7.80 10.89 5.34
C PHE A 194 7.19 10.97 3.95
N ALA A 195 7.34 12.12 3.29
CA ALA A 195 6.78 12.38 1.97
C ALA A 195 7.66 13.35 1.18
N PRO A 196 7.68 13.29 -0.16
CA PRO A 196 7.06 12.23 -0.97
C PRO A 196 7.88 10.93 -0.90
N LEU A 197 7.21 9.80 -0.71
CA LEU A 197 7.79 8.46 -0.62
C LEU A 197 6.81 7.41 -1.17
N ALA A 198 7.12 6.83 -2.33
CA ALA A 198 6.33 5.79 -2.96
C ALA A 198 6.28 4.51 -2.10
N LEU A 199 5.14 3.81 -2.14
CA LEU A 199 4.96 2.54 -1.43
C LEU A 199 6.06 1.50 -1.75
N GLY A 200 6.41 1.34 -3.03
CA GLY A 200 7.44 0.39 -3.45
C GLY A 200 8.81 0.69 -2.84
N ASP A 201 9.22 1.96 -2.87
CA ASP A 201 10.47 2.41 -2.23
C ASP A 201 10.44 2.20 -0.71
N ALA A 202 9.30 2.47 -0.06
CA ALA A 202 9.15 2.25 1.38
C ALA A 202 9.27 0.77 1.74
N LEU A 203 8.67 -0.14 0.96
CA LEU A 203 8.77 -1.59 1.16
C LEU A 203 10.19 -2.12 0.93
N ASP A 204 10.89 -1.62 -0.10
CA ASP A 204 12.29 -1.99 -0.33
C ASP A 204 13.18 -1.52 0.84
N ILE A 205 12.99 -0.29 1.33
CA ILE A 205 13.68 0.22 2.51
C ILE A 205 13.37 -0.65 3.74
N LEU A 206 12.12 -1.01 3.98
CA LEU A 206 11.74 -1.87 5.11
C LEU A 206 12.36 -3.25 5.02
N THR A 207 12.57 -3.78 3.80
CA THR A 207 13.24 -5.07 3.59
C THR A 207 14.68 -5.03 4.10
N GLU A 208 15.43 -3.99 3.75
CA GLU A 208 16.81 -3.79 4.25
C GLU A 208 16.82 -3.55 5.76
N VAL A 209 15.95 -2.65 6.21
CA VAL A 209 15.91 -2.16 7.59
C VAL A 209 15.48 -3.24 8.58
N ALA A 210 14.53 -4.10 8.21
CA ALA A 210 14.09 -5.20 9.07
C ALA A 210 15.26 -6.13 9.43
N VAL A 211 16.12 -6.44 8.46
CA VAL A 211 17.33 -7.24 8.66
C VAL A 211 18.34 -6.50 9.54
N GLU A 212 18.65 -5.24 9.20
CA GLU A 212 19.62 -4.41 9.95
C GLU A 212 19.20 -4.19 11.41
N ALA A 213 17.90 -3.98 11.64
CA ALA A 213 17.33 -3.75 12.96
C ALA A 213 17.18 -5.05 13.79
N GLY A 214 17.47 -6.22 13.20
CA GLY A 214 17.26 -7.52 13.85
C GLY A 214 15.80 -7.77 14.21
N ALA A 215 14.87 -7.24 13.41
CA ALA A 215 13.45 -7.50 13.55
C ALA A 215 13.18 -8.98 13.30
N ARG A 216 12.19 -9.54 13.99
CA ARG A 216 11.90 -10.97 13.99
C ARG A 216 10.46 -11.20 13.52
N PRO A 217 10.14 -12.34 12.90
CA PRO A 217 8.75 -12.66 12.62
C PRO A 217 7.97 -12.77 13.94
N TRP A 218 6.78 -12.19 13.96
CA TRP A 218 5.83 -12.51 15.01
C TRP A 218 5.51 -14.01 14.99
N THR A 219 5.38 -14.60 16.17
CA THR A 219 4.99 -15.99 16.31
C THR A 219 3.86 -16.05 17.31
N SER A 220 2.65 -16.34 16.86
CA SER A 220 1.54 -16.56 17.78
C SER A 220 1.73 -17.92 18.47
N PRO A 221 1.68 -17.98 19.82
CA PRO A 221 1.76 -19.24 20.56
C PRO A 221 0.70 -20.26 20.12
N ARG A 222 -0.46 -19.77 19.66
CA ARG A 222 -1.56 -20.62 19.16
C ARG A 222 -1.24 -21.24 17.80
N LEU A 223 -0.55 -20.51 16.92
CA LEU A 223 -0.15 -21.01 15.60
C LEU A 223 0.82 -22.20 15.71
N LEU A 224 1.75 -22.14 16.67
CA LEU A 224 2.70 -23.23 16.99
C LEU A 224 2.00 -24.50 17.49
N ALA A 225 0.88 -24.37 18.21
CA ALA A 225 0.10 -25.51 18.69
C ALA A 225 -0.63 -26.24 17.55
N THR A 226 -1.15 -25.50 16.56
CA THR A 226 -1.78 -26.09 15.36
C THR A 226 -0.78 -26.81 14.46
N LEU A 227 0.44 -26.29 14.31
CA LEU A 227 1.51 -26.93 13.51
C LEU A 227 2.12 -28.17 14.18
N SER A 228 1.93 -28.33 15.49
CA SER A 228 2.41 -29.49 16.26
C SER A 228 1.32 -30.54 16.55
N SER A 229 0.08 -30.28 16.15
CA SER A 229 -1.00 -31.26 16.26
C SER A 229 -0.97 -32.21 15.05
N PRO A 230 -0.87 -33.53 15.23
CA PRO A 230 -1.05 -34.46 14.12
C PRO A 230 -2.46 -34.26 13.54
N LEU A 231 -2.54 -34.22 12.21
CA LEU A 231 -3.80 -34.19 11.46
C LEU A 231 -4.77 -35.20 12.08
N HIS A 232 -5.93 -34.71 12.52
CA HIS A 232 -7.01 -35.58 12.98
C HIS A 232 -7.28 -36.61 11.87
N PRO A 233 -7.28 -37.93 12.16
CA PRO A 233 -7.65 -38.91 11.16
C PRO A 233 -9.09 -38.65 10.76
N THR A 234 -9.30 -38.41 9.48
CA THR A 234 -10.61 -38.32 8.85
C THR A 234 -11.41 -39.57 9.24
N MET A 235 -12.45 -39.40 10.05
CA MET A 235 -13.42 -40.48 10.25
C MET A 235 -14.33 -40.56 9.03
N LEU A 236 -14.50 -41.81 8.57
CA LEU A 236 -15.38 -42.30 7.51
C LEU A 236 -16.81 -41.74 7.57
#